data_AF-A0A239GQW3-F1
#
_entry.id   AF-A0A239GQW3-F1
#
_cell.length_a   1.000
_cell.length_b   1.000
_cell.length_c   1.000
_cell.angle_alpha   90.00
_cell.angle_beta   90.00
_cell.angle_gamma   90.00
#
_symmetry.space_group_name_H-M   'P 1'
#
loop_
_entity.id
_entity.type
_entity.pdbx_description
1 polymer ?
#
loop_
_entity_poly.entity_id
_entity_poly.type
_entity_poly.pdbx_seq_one_letter_code
_entity_poly.pdbx_strand_id
1 'polypeptide(L)'
;MSGPVPAEHAAFARRLRAAEDRLYPLAMVDTDLYERAVRLVGRLAGRLAETCTNLDELAAAEASVRGWLDDGDVTGGVPVAGLDPDMVVSAALAARFRALLGEQAAALRARALDRARAAGLAWAVLEQPDAAAWRGASARWVEAHVHSGTVLVRSVVADPDSGAPLYRIEVYPGVGDFRVAEFDDRATWESTVEDERRSVESES
;
A
#
# COMPACT_ATOMS: atom_id res chain seq x y z
N MET A 1 -3.01 2.24 -2.26
CA MET A 1 -2.91 0.90 -1.63
C MET A 1 -1.45 0.49 -1.65
N SER A 2 -0.79 0.35 -0.50
CA SER A 2 0.55 -0.26 -0.42
C SER A 2 0.44 -1.76 -0.74
N GLY A 3 1.38 -2.31 -1.51
CA GLY A 3 1.44 -3.75 -1.79
C GLY A 3 1.66 -4.58 -0.53
N PRO A 4 1.39 -5.91 -0.58
CA PRO A 4 1.67 -6.80 0.54
C PRO A 4 3.16 -6.79 0.88
N VAL A 5 3.48 -6.86 2.17
CA VAL A 5 4.87 -6.91 2.65
C VAL A 5 5.46 -8.29 2.36
N PRO A 6 6.60 -8.40 1.65
CA PRO A 6 7.28 -9.69 1.47
C PRO A 6 7.67 -10.33 2.81
N ALA A 7 7.58 -11.65 2.91
CA ALA A 7 7.74 -12.37 4.18
C ALA A 7 9.13 -12.15 4.81
N GLU A 8 10.16 -12.09 3.97
CA GLU A 8 11.55 -11.77 4.31
C GLU A 8 11.71 -10.40 4.97
N HIS A 9 10.83 -9.44 4.68
CA HIS A 9 10.84 -8.10 5.26
C HIS A 9 9.77 -7.89 6.34
N ALA A 10 8.97 -8.90 6.67
CA ALA A 10 7.86 -8.75 7.62
C ALA A 10 8.33 -8.33 9.02
N ALA A 11 9.49 -8.85 9.48
CA ALA A 11 10.06 -8.47 10.77
C ALA A 11 10.54 -7.01 10.78
N PHE A 12 11.16 -6.56 9.68
CA PHE A 12 11.60 -5.18 9.50
C PHE A 12 10.40 -4.23 9.47
N ALA A 13 9.38 -4.54 8.67
CA ALA A 13 8.14 -3.76 8.59
C ALA A 13 7.44 -3.60 9.95
N ARG A 14 7.40 -4.66 10.77
CA ARG A 14 6.83 -4.58 12.14
C ARG A 14 7.60 -3.61 13.03
N ARG A 15 8.94 -3.60 12.98
CA ARG A 15 9.76 -2.65 13.75
C ARG A 15 9.53 -1.21 13.30
N LEU A 16 9.52 -0.98 11.99
CA LEU A 16 9.30 0.35 11.42
C LEU A 16 7.94 0.93 11.84
N ARG A 17 6.88 0.11 11.79
CA ARG A 17 5.53 0.53 12.21
C ARG A 17 5.48 0.92 13.69
N ALA A 18 6.04 0.07 14.57
CA ALA A 18 6.09 0.35 16.01
C ALA A 18 6.91 1.62 16.35
N ALA A 19 7.86 1.99 15.50
CA ALA A 19 8.63 3.21 15.68
C ALA A 19 7.90 4.46 15.16
N GLU A 20 7.18 4.34 14.05
CA GLU A 20 6.36 5.43 13.52
C GLU A 20 5.17 5.77 14.45
N ASP A 21 4.56 4.76 15.08
CA ASP A 21 3.46 4.96 16.03
C ASP A 21 3.87 5.86 17.24
N ARG A 22 5.18 5.97 17.52
CA ARG A 22 5.73 6.85 18.57
C ARG A 22 5.84 8.31 18.14
N LEU A 23 5.75 8.60 16.84
CA LEU A 23 5.86 9.97 16.30
C LEU A 23 4.57 10.77 16.50
N TYR A 24 3.40 10.12 16.32
CA TYR A 24 2.10 10.79 16.36
C TYR A 24 1.75 11.46 17.70
N PRO A 25 2.08 10.89 18.87
CA PRO A 25 1.86 11.56 20.15
C PRO A 25 2.55 12.92 20.29
N LEU A 26 3.66 13.17 19.57
CA LEU A 26 4.36 14.46 19.64
C LEU A 26 3.53 15.63 19.11
N ALA A 27 2.67 15.39 18.12
CA ALA A 27 1.81 16.43 17.55
C ALA A 27 0.88 17.08 18.60
N MET A 28 0.52 16.32 19.65
CA MET A 28 -0.37 16.75 20.72
C MET A 28 0.37 17.38 21.91
N VAL A 29 1.69 17.17 22.02
CA VAL A 29 2.49 17.59 23.18
C VAL A 29 3.35 18.81 22.85
N ASP A 30 3.96 18.83 21.67
CA ASP A 30 4.83 19.93 21.21
C ASP A 30 4.81 19.99 19.68
N THR A 31 4.02 20.92 19.14
CA THR A 31 3.82 21.09 17.70
C THR A 31 5.10 21.52 16.98
N ASP A 32 5.95 22.33 17.60
CA ASP A 32 7.21 22.80 17.00
C ASP A 32 8.24 21.67 16.95
N LEU A 33 8.26 20.79 17.96
CA LEU A 33 9.07 19.59 17.96
C LEU A 33 8.58 18.59 16.91
N TYR A 34 7.26 18.40 16.78
CA TYR A 34 6.67 17.56 15.75
C TYR A 34 6.98 18.06 14.33
N GLU A 35 6.85 19.36 14.06
CA GLU A 35 7.15 19.93 12.74
C GLU A 35 8.63 19.70 12.36
N ARG A 36 9.55 19.93 13.30
CA ARG A 36 10.97 19.63 13.08
C ARG A 36 11.22 18.15 12.80
N ALA A 37 10.57 17.26 13.56
CA ALA A 37 10.67 15.83 13.33
C ALA A 37 10.19 15.45 11.92
N VAL A 38 9.03 15.94 11.48
CA VAL A 38 8.48 15.67 10.14
C VAL A 38 9.40 16.21 9.04
N ARG A 39 9.97 17.40 9.20
CA ARG A 39 10.94 17.97 8.24
C ARG A 39 12.19 17.08 8.12
N LEU A 40 12.77 16.63 9.24
CA LEU A 40 13.91 15.72 9.24
C LEU A 40 13.57 14.37 8.61
N VAL A 41 12.41 13.80 8.94
CA VAL A 41 11.90 12.56 8.34
C VAL A 41 11.79 12.70 6.83
N GLY A 42 11.21 13.80 6.34
CA GLY A 42 11.08 14.05 4.90
C GLY A 42 12.44 14.18 4.19
N ARG A 43 13.41 14.85 4.81
CA ARG A 43 14.78 14.98 4.28
C ARG A 43 15.49 13.63 4.20
N LEU A 44 15.48 12.86 5.28
CA LEU A 44 16.06 11.53 5.31
C LEU A 44 15.37 10.59 4.33
N ALA A 45 14.03 10.63 4.24
CA ALA A 45 13.27 9.82 3.27
C ALA A 45 13.61 10.19 1.83
N GLY A 46 13.82 11.49 1.54
CA GLY A 46 14.30 11.96 0.24
C GLY A 46 15.69 11.40 -0.08
N ARG A 47 16.62 11.49 0.88
CA ARG A 47 17.96 10.92 0.72
C ARG A 47 17.93 9.40 0.52
N LEU A 48 17.10 8.70 1.30
CA LEU A 48 16.87 7.26 1.15
C LEU A 48 16.27 6.91 -0.22
N ALA A 49 15.47 7.78 -0.82
CA ALA A 49 14.94 7.56 -2.17
C ALA A 49 16.04 7.62 -3.25
N GLU A 50 17.07 8.44 -3.04
CA GLU A 50 18.23 8.53 -3.94
C GLU A 50 19.17 7.32 -3.80
N THR A 51 19.33 6.78 -2.59
CA THR A 51 20.32 5.74 -2.30
C THR A 51 19.76 4.32 -2.20
N CYS A 52 18.46 4.16 -1.92
CA CYS A 52 17.81 2.87 -1.70
C CYS A 52 16.67 2.68 -2.70
N THR A 53 16.93 1.81 -3.68
CA THR A 53 16.04 1.49 -4.80
C THR A 53 15.20 0.24 -4.56
N ASN A 54 15.55 -0.57 -3.55
CA ASN A 54 14.82 -1.78 -3.17
C ASN A 54 14.80 -2.00 -1.65
N LEU A 55 14.02 -2.99 -1.20
CA LEU A 55 13.78 -3.27 0.21
C LEU A 55 15.03 -3.84 0.92
N ASP A 56 15.88 -4.58 0.21
CA ASP A 56 17.14 -5.12 0.76
C ASP A 56 18.14 -4.00 1.04
N GLU A 57 18.32 -3.08 0.10
CA GLU A 57 19.15 -1.88 0.26
C GLU A 57 18.66 -1.03 1.44
N LEU A 58 17.34 -0.88 1.59
CA LEU A 58 16.75 -0.14 2.70
C LEU A 58 17.00 -0.82 4.05
N ALA A 59 16.87 -2.15 4.12
CA ALA A 59 17.14 -2.92 5.33
C ALA A 59 18.63 -2.87 5.71
N ALA A 60 19.53 -2.92 4.74
CA ALA A 60 20.97 -2.79 4.96
C ALA A 60 21.38 -1.37 5.40
N ALA A 61 20.67 -0.34 4.92
CA ALA A 61 20.95 1.04 5.25
C ALA A 61 20.66 1.39 6.73
N GLU A 62 19.75 0.66 7.41
CA GLU A 62 19.24 0.96 8.77
C GLU A 62 20.35 1.38 9.76
N ALA A 63 21.48 0.65 9.79
CA ALA A 63 22.58 0.92 10.70
C ALA A 63 23.36 2.23 10.40
N SER A 64 23.33 2.69 9.14
CA SER A 64 24.09 3.86 8.66
C SER A 64 23.30 5.16 8.66
N VAL A 65 21.96 5.10 8.53
CA VAL A 65 21.10 6.30 8.43
C VAL A 65 21.22 7.19 9.65
N ARG A 66 21.48 6.62 10.83
CA ARG A 66 21.66 7.39 12.07
C ARG A 66 22.79 8.42 11.95
N GLY A 67 23.89 8.05 11.30
CA GLY A 67 25.03 8.96 11.09
C GLY A 67 24.71 10.13 10.14
N TRP A 68 23.62 10.05 9.36
CA TRP A 68 23.21 11.14 8.48
C TRP A 68 22.59 12.31 9.24
N LEU A 69 22.18 12.11 10.49
CA LEU A 69 21.69 13.20 11.35
C LEU A 69 22.81 14.17 11.76
N ASP A 70 24.06 13.75 11.67
CA ASP A 70 25.23 14.60 11.93
C ASP A 70 25.64 15.41 10.68
N ASP A 71 25.07 15.10 9.52
CA ASP A 71 25.34 15.77 8.26
C ASP A 71 24.39 16.96 8.05
N GLY A 72 24.94 18.16 8.09
CA GLY A 72 24.21 19.42 7.90
C GLY A 72 23.53 19.55 6.54
N ASP A 73 24.10 18.96 5.49
CA ASP A 73 23.55 18.99 4.13
C ASP A 73 22.37 18.03 4.03
N VAL A 74 22.48 16.84 4.65
CA VAL A 74 21.36 15.88 4.68
C VAL A 74 20.21 16.40 5.53
N THR A 75 20.50 16.98 6.70
CA THR A 75 19.47 17.55 7.59
C THR A 75 18.90 18.87 7.06
N GLY A 76 19.58 19.53 6.11
CA GLY A 76 19.21 20.85 5.61
C GLY A 76 19.23 21.92 6.70
N GLY A 77 20.13 21.76 7.69
CA GLY A 77 20.26 22.65 8.85
C GLY A 77 19.15 22.53 9.89
N VAL A 78 18.25 21.53 9.80
CA VAL A 78 17.21 21.33 10.82
C VAL A 78 17.84 20.77 12.10
N PRO A 79 17.66 21.42 13.27
CA PRO A 79 18.25 20.93 14.51
C PRO A 79 17.66 19.61 14.98
N VAL A 80 18.53 18.68 15.39
CA VAL A 80 18.15 17.39 16.00
C VAL A 80 17.93 17.51 17.52
N ALA A 81 18.34 18.63 18.12
CA ALA A 81 18.26 18.84 19.57
C ALA A 81 16.82 18.71 20.10
N GLY A 82 16.66 17.87 21.13
CA GLY A 82 15.36 17.59 21.77
C GLY A 82 14.53 16.51 21.07
N LEU A 83 14.97 15.98 19.93
CA LEU A 83 14.34 14.85 19.25
C LEU A 83 15.04 13.54 19.63
N ASP A 84 14.28 12.45 19.64
CA ASP A 84 14.84 11.09 19.64
C ASP A 84 15.36 10.78 18.22
N PRO A 85 16.69 10.64 18.02
CA PRO A 85 17.28 10.33 16.71
C PRO A 85 16.75 9.02 16.12
N ASP A 86 16.53 8.00 16.96
CA ASP A 86 16.16 6.67 16.50
C ASP A 86 14.70 6.65 16.02
N MET A 87 13.84 7.46 16.65
CA MET A 87 12.47 7.71 16.19
C MET A 87 12.46 8.37 14.81
N VAL A 88 13.25 9.44 14.60
CA VAL A 88 13.33 10.16 13.32
C VAL A 88 13.83 9.23 12.20
N VAL A 89 14.90 8.48 12.45
CA VAL A 89 15.46 7.50 11.51
C VAL A 89 14.43 6.44 11.15
N SER A 90 13.78 5.85 12.17
CA SER A 90 12.82 4.77 11.94
C SER A 90 11.59 5.24 11.16
N ALA A 91 11.11 6.46 11.41
CA ALA A 91 10.01 7.06 10.65
C ALA A 91 10.41 7.34 9.19
N ALA A 92 11.64 7.78 8.93
CA ALA A 92 12.15 7.95 7.57
C ALA A 92 12.27 6.62 6.81
N LEU A 93 12.79 5.58 7.46
CA LEU A 93 12.83 4.22 6.93
C LEU A 93 11.41 3.69 6.64
N ALA A 94 10.46 3.92 7.55
CA ALA A 94 9.05 3.52 7.37
C ALA A 94 8.42 4.21 6.16
N ALA A 95 8.66 5.51 5.99
CA ALA A 95 8.19 6.28 4.83
C ALA A 95 8.76 5.72 3.52
N ARG A 96 10.08 5.49 3.43
CA ARG A 96 10.69 4.91 2.23
C ARG A 96 10.21 3.48 1.97
N PHE A 97 10.07 2.67 3.02
CA PHE A 97 9.56 1.30 2.91
C PHE A 97 8.17 1.26 2.26
N ARG A 98 7.26 2.14 2.71
CA ARG A 98 5.93 2.26 2.09
C ARG A 98 5.98 2.71 0.64
N ALA A 99 6.87 3.66 0.31
CA ALA A 99 7.06 4.12 -1.06
C ALA A 99 7.52 2.98 -1.98
N LEU A 100 8.52 2.20 -1.56
CA LEU A 100 9.01 1.03 -2.29
C LEU A 100 7.92 -0.02 -2.52
N LEU A 101 7.08 -0.31 -1.51
CA LEU A 101 5.93 -1.20 -1.68
C LEU A 101 4.90 -0.65 -2.68
N GLY A 102 4.68 0.65 -2.68
CA GLY A 102 3.83 1.32 -3.66
C GLY A 102 4.38 1.22 -5.09
N GLU A 103 5.68 1.45 -5.26
CA GLU A 103 6.40 1.31 -6.53
C GLU A 103 6.34 -0.12 -7.06
N GLN A 104 6.59 -1.13 -6.20
CA GLN A 104 6.48 -2.54 -6.57
C GLN A 104 5.05 -2.92 -6.99
N ALA A 105 4.04 -2.48 -6.23
CA ALA A 105 2.65 -2.73 -6.56
C ALA A 105 2.24 -2.09 -7.90
N ALA A 106 2.69 -0.86 -8.15
CA ALA A 106 2.46 -0.16 -9.41
C ALA A 106 3.13 -0.88 -10.59
N ALA A 107 4.38 -1.32 -10.43
CA ALA A 107 5.11 -2.06 -11.45
C ALA A 107 4.45 -3.41 -11.77
N LEU A 108 3.99 -4.14 -10.76
CA LEU A 108 3.25 -5.40 -10.94
C LEU A 108 1.94 -5.17 -11.70
N ARG A 109 1.20 -4.12 -11.34
CA ARG A 109 -0.04 -3.73 -12.03
C ARG A 109 0.20 -3.37 -13.49
N ALA A 110 1.21 -2.56 -13.78
CA ALA A 110 1.58 -2.20 -15.15
C ALA A 110 1.91 -3.44 -16.00
N ARG A 111 2.74 -4.35 -15.46
CA ARG A 111 3.07 -5.62 -16.13
C ARG A 111 1.85 -6.50 -16.37
N ALA A 112 0.91 -6.56 -15.43
CA ALA A 112 -0.32 -7.32 -15.60
C ALA A 112 -1.20 -6.75 -16.73
N LEU A 113 -1.34 -5.43 -16.79
CA LEU A 113 -2.06 -4.73 -17.85
C LEU A 113 -1.39 -4.95 -19.22
N ASP A 114 -0.07 -4.85 -19.30
CA ASP A 114 0.66 -5.06 -20.55
C ASP A 114 0.53 -6.50 -21.05
N ARG A 115 0.58 -7.49 -20.16
CA ARG A 115 0.33 -8.90 -20.52
C ARG A 115 -1.10 -9.12 -21.02
N ALA A 116 -2.10 -8.55 -20.35
CA ALA A 116 -3.49 -8.67 -20.77
C ALA A 116 -3.71 -8.04 -22.15
N ARG A 117 -3.13 -6.85 -22.38
CA ARG A 117 -3.16 -6.17 -23.69
C ARG A 117 -2.50 -7.01 -24.78
N ALA A 118 -1.30 -7.55 -24.52
CA ALA A 118 -0.60 -8.40 -25.47
C ALA A 118 -1.36 -9.70 -25.81
N ALA A 119 -2.14 -10.21 -24.85
CA ALA A 119 -3.00 -11.39 -25.02
C ALA A 119 -4.39 -11.07 -25.62
N GLY A 120 -4.70 -9.81 -25.90
CA GLY A 120 -6.02 -9.40 -26.42
C GLY A 120 -7.17 -9.57 -25.42
N LEU A 121 -6.87 -9.57 -24.11
CA LEU A 121 -7.88 -9.69 -23.05
C LEU A 121 -8.45 -8.31 -22.71
N ALA A 122 -9.76 -8.24 -22.46
CA ALA A 122 -10.44 -7.03 -21.99
C ALA A 122 -10.08 -6.68 -20.53
N TRP A 123 -9.78 -7.68 -19.71
CA TRP A 123 -9.48 -7.51 -18.29
C TRP A 123 -8.11 -8.09 -17.93
N ALA A 124 -7.37 -7.33 -17.13
CA ALA A 124 -6.14 -7.77 -16.48
C ALA A 124 -6.42 -8.17 -15.05
N VAL A 125 -6.00 -9.38 -14.65
CA VAL A 125 -6.07 -9.78 -13.26
C VAL A 125 -4.83 -9.28 -12.51
N LEU A 126 -5.06 -8.46 -11.49
CA LEU A 126 -4.03 -7.82 -10.67
C LEU A 126 -3.78 -8.57 -9.36
N GLU A 127 -4.84 -9.11 -8.78
CA GLU A 127 -4.79 -9.89 -7.53
C GLU A 127 -5.80 -11.05 -7.64
N GLN A 128 -5.40 -12.23 -7.17
CA GLN A 128 -6.26 -13.38 -6.96
C GLN A 128 -5.97 -13.97 -5.58
N PRO A 129 -6.99 -14.52 -4.91
CA PRO A 129 -6.78 -15.15 -3.62
C PRO A 129 -5.95 -16.41 -3.81
N ASP A 130 -4.95 -16.58 -2.96
CA ASP A 130 -4.16 -17.80 -2.88
C ASP A 130 -4.82 -18.81 -1.92
N ALA A 131 -4.19 -19.98 -1.74
CA ALA A 131 -4.69 -21.00 -0.81
C ALA A 131 -4.73 -20.54 0.66
N ALA A 132 -3.96 -19.51 1.03
CA ALA A 132 -3.96 -18.98 2.40
C ALA A 132 -5.15 -18.06 2.66
N ALA A 133 -5.55 -17.26 1.68
CA ALA A 133 -6.74 -16.40 1.72
C ALA A 133 -8.00 -17.22 2.13
N TRP A 134 -8.19 -18.38 1.50
CA TRP A 134 -9.30 -19.28 1.83
C TRP A 134 -9.28 -19.83 3.26
N ARG A 135 -8.10 -20.02 3.87
CA ARG A 135 -7.99 -20.45 5.27
C ARG A 135 -8.35 -19.34 6.25
N GLY A 136 -8.16 -18.08 5.87
CA GLY A 136 -8.50 -16.91 6.68
C GLY A 136 -9.96 -16.46 6.57
N ALA A 137 -10.81 -17.23 5.88
CA ALA A 137 -12.20 -16.86 5.56
C ALA A 137 -12.31 -15.47 4.88
N SER A 138 -11.27 -15.09 4.12
CA SER A 138 -11.23 -13.83 3.39
C SER A 138 -10.56 -14.04 2.05
N ALA A 139 -11.29 -13.83 0.96
CA ALA A 139 -10.81 -13.95 -0.40
C ALA A 139 -11.04 -12.63 -1.15
N ARG A 140 -10.06 -12.19 -1.94
CA ARG A 140 -10.14 -10.94 -2.70
C ARG A 140 -9.58 -11.13 -4.10
N TRP A 141 -10.28 -10.58 -5.09
CA TRP A 141 -9.83 -10.46 -6.46
C TRP A 141 -9.81 -8.99 -6.83
N VAL A 142 -8.79 -8.61 -7.60
CA VAL A 142 -8.69 -7.27 -8.18
C VAL A 142 -8.43 -7.44 -9.67
N GLU A 143 -9.34 -6.93 -10.48
CA GLU A 143 -9.25 -6.92 -11.93
C GLU A 143 -9.28 -5.48 -12.42
N ALA A 144 -8.60 -5.18 -13.53
CA ALA A 144 -8.63 -3.87 -14.17
C ALA A 144 -9.00 -4.01 -15.64
N HIS A 145 -9.98 -3.22 -16.08
CA HIS A 145 -10.34 -3.14 -17.48
C HIS A 145 -9.19 -2.47 -18.25
N VAL A 146 -8.68 -3.16 -19.29
CA VAL A 146 -7.46 -2.77 -19.99
C VAL A 146 -7.62 -1.45 -20.73
N HIS A 147 -8.82 -1.15 -21.22
CA HIS A 147 -9.09 0.06 -21.99
C HIS A 147 -9.36 1.28 -21.11
N SER A 148 -10.37 1.21 -20.24
CA SER A 148 -10.82 2.34 -19.43
C SER A 148 -10.04 2.53 -18.13
N GLY A 149 -9.27 1.52 -17.70
CA GLY A 149 -8.57 1.53 -16.41
C GLY A 149 -9.47 1.30 -15.20
N THR A 150 -10.79 1.12 -15.39
CA THR A 150 -11.74 0.81 -14.33
C THR A 150 -11.29 -0.42 -13.54
N VAL A 151 -11.30 -0.32 -12.21
CA VAL A 151 -10.92 -1.42 -11.31
C VAL A 151 -12.18 -2.05 -10.75
N LEU A 152 -12.28 -3.36 -10.90
CA LEU A 152 -13.28 -4.20 -10.25
C LEU A 152 -12.60 -4.95 -9.10
N VAL A 153 -13.04 -4.69 -7.88
CA VAL A 153 -12.65 -5.46 -6.70
C VAL A 153 -13.83 -6.31 -6.31
N ARG A 154 -13.62 -7.61 -6.14
CA ARG A 154 -14.61 -8.47 -5.50
C ARG A 154 -13.99 -9.17 -4.31
N SER A 155 -14.76 -9.34 -3.24
CA SER A 155 -14.26 -9.96 -2.03
C SER A 155 -15.33 -10.77 -1.32
N VAL A 156 -14.88 -11.76 -0.57
CA VAL A 156 -15.68 -12.53 0.37
C VAL A 156 -14.98 -12.44 1.71
N VAL A 157 -15.71 -12.05 2.75
CA VAL A 157 -15.21 -12.00 4.12
C VAL A 157 -16.22 -12.67 5.06
N ALA A 158 -15.77 -13.19 6.20
CA ALA A 158 -16.70 -13.59 7.25
C ALA A 158 -17.30 -12.34 7.89
N ASP A 159 -18.64 -12.29 7.95
CA ASP A 159 -19.38 -11.27 8.70
C ASP A 159 -19.00 -11.37 10.20
N PRO A 160 -18.62 -10.26 10.86
CA PRO A 160 -18.15 -10.32 12.25
C PRO A 160 -19.20 -10.79 13.25
N ASP A 161 -20.47 -10.53 12.97
CA ASP A 161 -21.58 -10.78 13.90
C ASP A 161 -22.14 -12.19 13.75
N SER A 162 -22.37 -12.62 12.51
CA SER A 162 -23.01 -13.90 12.17
C SER A 162 -22.01 -15.00 11.82
N GLY A 163 -20.79 -14.65 11.43
CA GLY A 163 -19.81 -15.57 10.85
C GLY A 163 -20.17 -16.07 9.45
N ALA A 164 -21.30 -15.64 8.88
CA ALA A 164 -21.71 -15.99 7.53
C ALA A 164 -20.84 -15.28 6.49
N PRO A 165 -20.68 -15.84 5.27
CA PRO A 165 -19.94 -15.14 4.22
C PRO A 165 -20.70 -13.89 3.75
N LEU A 166 -20.03 -12.74 3.81
CA LEU A 166 -20.45 -11.49 3.21
C LEU A 166 -19.69 -11.30 1.89
N TYR A 167 -20.43 -11.19 0.79
CA TYR A 167 -19.88 -10.98 -0.54
C TYR A 167 -19.97 -9.50 -0.91
N ARG A 168 -18.93 -8.98 -1.56
CA ARG A 168 -18.85 -7.56 -1.90
C ARG A 168 -18.24 -7.35 -3.28
N ILE A 169 -18.73 -6.32 -3.96
CA ILE A 169 -18.22 -5.82 -5.24
C ILE A 169 -17.97 -4.33 -5.07
N GLU A 170 -16.82 -3.86 -5.53
CA GLU A 170 -16.48 -2.45 -5.62
C GLU A 170 -16.00 -2.14 -7.04
N VAL A 171 -16.56 -1.10 -7.65
CA VAL A 171 -16.17 -0.62 -8.98
C VAL A 171 -15.60 0.77 -8.84
N TYR A 172 -14.33 0.93 -9.20
CA TYR A 172 -13.62 2.21 -9.21
C TYR A 172 -13.38 2.64 -10.66
N PRO A 173 -14.24 3.50 -11.22
CA PRO A 173 -14.03 3.98 -12.57
C PRO A 173 -12.81 4.93 -12.61
N GLY A 174 -12.19 5.06 -13.79
CA GLY A 174 -11.12 6.05 -14.00
C GLY A 174 -11.61 7.50 -13.83
N VAL A 175 -12.91 7.73 -14.11
CA VAL A 175 -13.61 9.01 -13.94
C VAL A 175 -15.02 8.72 -13.42
N GLY A 176 -15.46 9.48 -12.42
CA GLY A 176 -16.80 9.33 -11.82
C GLY A 176 -16.78 8.72 -10.43
N ASP A 177 -17.97 8.43 -9.90
CA ASP A 177 -18.14 7.92 -8.55
C ASP A 177 -17.90 6.41 -8.48
N PHE A 178 -17.26 5.97 -7.39
CA PHE A 178 -17.11 4.55 -7.13
C PHE A 178 -18.43 3.93 -6.68
N ARG A 179 -18.64 2.66 -7.01
CA ARG A 179 -19.86 1.91 -6.70
C ARG A 179 -19.52 0.75 -5.78
N VAL A 180 -20.37 0.47 -4.80
CA VAL A 180 -20.22 -0.65 -3.86
C VAL A 180 -21.54 -1.38 -3.75
N ALA A 181 -21.49 -2.71 -3.79
CA ALA A 181 -22.63 -3.58 -3.56
C ALA A 181 -22.23 -4.75 -2.65
N GLU A 182 -23.12 -5.12 -1.75
CA GLU A 182 -22.96 -6.21 -0.79
C GLU A 182 -24.08 -7.22 -0.97
N PHE A 183 -23.76 -8.50 -0.75
CA PHE A 183 -24.64 -9.62 -0.99
C PHE A 183 -24.43 -10.68 0.09
N ASP A 184 -25.51 -11.35 0.48
CA ASP A 184 -25.52 -12.52 1.36
C ASP A 184 -25.54 -13.84 0.58
N ASP A 185 -25.89 -13.78 -0.71
CA ASP A 185 -25.93 -14.92 -1.63
C ASP A 185 -24.78 -14.89 -2.65
N ARG A 186 -24.12 -16.05 -2.78
CA ARG A 186 -22.99 -16.24 -3.69
C ARG A 186 -23.40 -16.17 -5.15
N ALA A 187 -24.53 -16.78 -5.52
CA ALA A 187 -24.93 -16.88 -6.92
C ALA A 187 -25.29 -15.50 -7.50
N THR A 188 -25.99 -14.69 -6.71
CA THR A 188 -26.32 -13.30 -7.02
C THR A 188 -25.06 -12.44 -7.15
N TRP A 189 -24.11 -12.62 -6.23
CA TRP A 189 -22.80 -11.95 -6.31
C TRP A 189 -22.04 -12.32 -7.59
N GLU A 190 -21.91 -13.61 -7.91
CA GLU A 190 -21.22 -14.08 -9.13
C GLU A 190 -21.90 -13.55 -10.40
N SER A 191 -23.23 -13.57 -10.48
CA SER A 191 -23.97 -12.98 -11.60
C SER A 191 -23.71 -11.48 -11.74
N THR A 192 -23.74 -10.75 -10.63
CA THR A 192 -23.58 -9.29 -10.64
C THR A 192 -22.16 -8.89 -11.03
N VAL A 193 -21.14 -9.69 -10.66
CA VAL A 193 -19.76 -9.50 -11.14
C VAL A 193 -19.71 -9.52 -12.67
N GLU A 194 -20.38 -10.49 -13.31
CA GLU A 194 -20.40 -10.60 -14.78
C GLU A 194 -21.22 -9.50 -15.45
N ASP A 195 -22.30 -9.03 -14.80
CA ASP A 195 -23.05 -7.86 -15.26
C ASP A 195 -22.19 -6.58 -15.23
N GLU A 196 -21.44 -6.35 -14.14
CA GLU A 196 -20.55 -5.20 -14.01
C GLU A 196 -19.42 -5.23 -15.03
N ARG A 197 -18.84 -6.40 -15.29
CA ARG A 197 -17.82 -6.55 -16.34
C ARG A 197 -18.36 -6.15 -17.71
N ARG A 198 -19.55 -6.65 -18.07
CA ARG A 198 -20.21 -6.33 -19.34
C ARG A 198 -20.59 -4.85 -19.44
N SER A 199 -21.05 -4.23 -18.36
CA SER A 199 -21.35 -2.78 -18.34
C SER A 199 -20.10 -1.97 -18.68
N VAL A 200 -18.98 -2.23 -17.99
CA VAL A 200 -17.72 -1.50 -18.21
C VAL A 200 -17.16 -1.73 -19.62
N GLU A 201 -17.27 -2.94 -20.15
CA GLU A 201 -16.88 -3.25 -21.54
C GLU A 201 -17.76 -2.51 -22.56
N SER A 202 -19.05 -2.30 -22.27
CA SER A 202 -19.97 -1.60 -23.18
C SER A 202 -19.85 -0.07 -23.16
N GLU A 203 -19.33 0.49 -22.07
CA GLU A 203 -19.10 1.93 -21.88
C GLU A 203 -17.76 2.43 -22.44
N SER A 204 -16.87 1.50 -22.83
CA SER A 204 -15.50 1.75 -23.30
C SER A 204 -15.40 1.69 -24.82
#